data_AF-A0A836TSF2-F1
#
_entry.id   AF-A0A836TSF2-F1
#
_cell.length_a   1.000
_cell.length_b   1.000
_cell.length_c   1.000
_cell.angle_alpha   90.00
_cell.angle_beta   90.00
_cell.angle_gamma   90.00
#
_symmetry.space_group_name_H-M   'P 1'
#
loop_
_entity.id
_entity.type
_entity.pdbx_description
1 polymer ?
#
loop_
_entity_poly.entity_id
_entity_poly.type
_entity_poly.pdbx_seq_one_letter_code
_entity_poly.pdbx_strand_id
1 'polypeptide(L)'
;MKFGVFLPNGSNGYLMTTAIKPYLPTWELNKQITLEAEKQGLDFVLSMMKYRGFGGATGHWDACLESFTLTSALASITERIG
;
A
#
# COMPACT_ATOMS: atom_id res chain seq x y z
N MET A 1 -0.11 -11.36 -20.18
CA MET A 1 -0.39 -11.50 -18.74
C MET A 1 -0.19 -10.13 -18.12
N LYS A 2 -1.05 -9.72 -17.17
CA LYS A 2 -0.90 -8.43 -16.48
C LYS A 2 -0.35 -8.65 -15.08
N PHE A 3 0.52 -7.75 -14.61
CA PHE A 3 1.15 -7.80 -13.30
C PHE A 3 0.93 -6.48 -12.55
N GLY A 4 0.78 -6.56 -11.24
CA GLY A 4 0.55 -5.37 -10.41
C GLY A 4 1.06 -5.53 -9.00
N VAL A 5 1.08 -4.40 -8.28
CA VAL A 5 1.52 -4.33 -6.88
C VAL A 5 0.32 -4.19 -5.96
N PHE A 6 0.21 -5.09 -4.98
CA PHE A 6 -0.74 -4.91 -3.90
C PHE A 6 -0.09 -4.01 -2.84
N LEU A 7 -0.52 -2.75 -2.80
CA LEU A 7 0.09 -1.70 -2.01
C LEU A 7 0.01 -2.00 -0.49
N PRO A 8 1.05 -1.66 0.28
CA PRO A 8 1.03 -1.73 1.74
C PRO A 8 0.31 -0.52 2.33
N ASN A 9 -0.99 -0.36 2.01
CA ASN A 9 -1.82 0.70 2.61
C ASN A 9 -2.31 0.36 4.02
N GLY A 10 -2.00 -0.84 4.53
CA GLY A 10 -2.11 -1.24 5.93
C GLY A 10 -0.74 -1.38 6.61
N SER A 11 -0.68 -1.18 7.93
CA SER A 11 0.56 -1.29 8.71
C SER A 11 1.23 -2.66 8.58
N ASN A 12 2.55 -2.65 8.43
CA ASN A 12 3.41 -3.84 8.25
C ASN A 12 3.19 -4.62 6.94
N GLY A 13 2.44 -4.08 5.96
CA GLY A 13 2.21 -4.74 4.68
C GLY A 13 1.58 -6.11 4.87
N TYR A 14 2.26 -7.18 4.44
CA TYR A 14 1.74 -8.56 4.52
C TYR A 14 2.51 -9.46 5.50
N LEU A 15 3.29 -8.87 6.41
CA LEU A 15 4.09 -9.62 7.39
C LEU A 15 3.62 -9.36 8.83
N MET A 16 3.22 -10.43 9.52
CA MET A 16 2.90 -10.43 10.95
C MET A 16 4.11 -10.90 11.76
N THR A 17 5.12 -10.05 11.93
CA THR A 17 6.36 -10.42 12.61
C THR A 17 6.94 -9.29 13.45
N THR A 18 7.64 -9.65 14.52
CA THR A 18 8.45 -8.76 15.36
C THR A 18 9.92 -8.74 14.94
N ALA A 19 10.31 -9.53 13.93
CA ALA A 19 11.69 -9.59 13.43
C ALA A 19 12.12 -8.31 12.67
N ILE A 20 11.16 -7.48 12.25
CA ILE A 20 11.38 -6.16 11.65
C ILE A 20 10.65 -5.10 12.46
N LYS A 21 11.16 -3.86 12.42
CA LYS A 21 10.47 -2.73 13.04
C LYS A 21 9.12 -2.51 12.35
N PRO A 22 7.99 -2.50 13.08
CA PRO A 22 6.70 -2.17 12.50
C PRO A 22 6.71 -0.80 11.81
N TYR A 23 6.01 -0.69 10.69
CA TYR A 23 5.88 0.55 9.93
C TYR A 23 4.42 0.92 9.67
N LEU A 24 4.15 2.22 9.64
CA LEU A 24 2.84 2.76 9.31
C LEU A 24 2.68 2.92 7.79
N PRO A 25 1.46 2.74 7.27
CA PRO A 25 1.20 3.06 5.87
C PRO A 25 1.16 4.58 5.72
N THR A 26 1.97 5.14 4.83
CA THR A 26 2.01 6.59 4.57
C THR A 26 1.74 6.88 3.11
N TRP A 27 1.26 8.10 2.83
CA TRP A 27 1.14 8.60 1.45
C TRP A 27 2.46 8.46 0.69
N GLU A 28 3.57 8.95 1.27
CA GLU A 28 4.86 8.96 0.57
C GLU A 28 5.36 7.55 0.25
N LEU A 29 5.15 6.58 1.15
CA LEU A 29 5.50 5.17 0.89
C LEU A 29 4.70 4.62 -0.31
N ASN A 30 3.38 4.81 -0.32
CA ASN A 30 2.52 4.31 -1.39
C ASN A 30 2.79 5.02 -2.72
N LYS A 31 3.08 6.33 -2.70
CA LYS A 31 3.52 7.11 -3.86
C LYS A 31 4.83 6.57 -4.43
N GLN A 32 5.84 6.35 -3.62
CA GLN A 32 7.14 5.83 -4.08
C GLN A 32 7.00 4.44 -4.72
N ILE A 33 6.22 3.55 -4.10
CA ILE A 33 5.95 2.21 -4.64
C ILE A 33 5.21 2.31 -5.98
N THR A 34 4.20 3.17 -6.08
CA THR A 34 3.39 3.32 -7.30
C THR A 34 4.20 3.89 -8.46
N LEU A 35 5.00 4.94 -8.22
CA LEU A 35 5.88 5.52 -9.23
C LEU A 35 6.96 4.55 -9.70
N GLU A 36 7.53 3.75 -8.79
CA GLU A 36 8.48 2.71 -9.16
C GLU A 36 7.81 1.57 -9.94
N ALA A 37 6.60 1.16 -9.55
CA ALA A 37 5.82 0.17 -10.29
C ALA A 37 5.51 0.63 -11.73
N GLU A 38 5.12 1.89 -11.90
CA GLU A 38 4.88 2.48 -13.22
C GLU A 38 6.17 2.56 -14.06
N LYS A 39 7.29 2.92 -13.43
CA LYS A 39 8.60 2.97 -14.08
C LYS A 39 9.07 1.58 -14.55
N GLN A 40 8.73 0.53 -13.82
CA GLN A 40 9.03 -0.85 -14.21
C GLN A 40 8.03 -1.45 -15.22
N GLY A 41 7.00 -0.69 -15.61
CA GLY A 41 6.03 -1.14 -16.61
C GLY A 41 5.00 -2.14 -16.07
N LEU A 42 4.71 -2.12 -14.76
CA LEU A 42 3.59 -2.87 -14.21
C LEU A 42 2.25 -2.27 -14.63
N ASP A 43 1.24 -3.13 -14.74
CA ASP A 43 -0.06 -2.78 -15.30
C ASP A 43 -0.98 -2.07 -14.30
N PHE A 44 -0.87 -2.39 -13.01
CA PHE A 44 -1.74 -1.82 -11.98
C PHE A 44 -1.15 -1.80 -10.57
N VAL A 45 -1.72 -0.95 -9.71
CA VAL A 45 -1.61 -1.00 -8.26
C VAL A 45 -2.99 -1.23 -7.64
N LEU A 46 -3.01 -1.92 -6.51
CA LEU A 46 -4.25 -2.20 -5.77
C LEU A 46 -4.06 -1.77 -4.31
N SER A 47 -5.03 -1.07 -3.73
CA SER A 47 -5.09 -0.86 -2.29
C SER A 47 -6.28 -1.60 -1.71
N MET A 48 -6.12 -2.20 -0.53
CA MET A 48 -7.23 -2.89 0.15
C MET A 48 -8.04 -1.93 1.00
N MET A 49 -9.24 -2.35 1.39
CA MET A 49 -9.99 -1.71 2.45
C MET A 49 -9.95 -2.56 3.71
N LYS A 50 -9.42 -2.02 4.82
CA LYS A 50 -9.37 -2.70 6.11
C LYS A 50 -9.76 -1.75 7.24
N TYR A 51 -10.95 -1.94 7.79
CA TYR A 51 -11.51 -1.04 8.81
C TYR A 51 -11.06 -1.34 10.24
N ARG A 52 -10.48 -2.53 10.48
CA ARG A 52 -10.01 -2.94 11.81
C ARG A 52 -8.83 -3.90 11.69
N GLY A 53 -7.75 -3.61 12.40
CA GLY A 53 -6.59 -4.47 12.50
C GLY A 53 -6.77 -5.64 13.47
N PHE A 54 -5.69 -6.39 13.66
CA PHE A 54 -5.67 -7.59 14.50
C PHE A 54 -5.02 -7.36 15.87
N GLY A 55 -4.48 -6.17 16.15
CA GLY A 55 -3.79 -5.88 17.40
C GLY A 55 -2.48 -6.67 17.57
N GLY A 56 -2.21 -7.05 18.82
CA GLY A 56 -1.01 -7.80 19.19
C GLY A 56 0.27 -6.98 19.18
N ALA A 57 1.41 -7.65 19.37
CA ALA A 57 2.72 -7.00 19.50
C ALA A 57 3.17 -6.24 18.23
N THR A 58 2.58 -6.56 17.07
CA THR A 58 2.94 -5.96 15.79
C THR A 58 1.95 -4.86 15.36
N GLY A 59 0.75 -4.81 15.94
CA GLY A 59 -0.32 -3.91 15.50
C GLY A 59 -0.67 -4.10 14.02
N HIS A 60 -0.73 -5.35 13.55
CA HIS A 60 -0.88 -5.66 12.14
C HIS A 60 -2.23 -5.15 11.61
N TRP A 61 -2.16 -4.26 10.62
CA TRP A 61 -3.29 -3.52 10.04
C TRP A 61 -4.12 -2.68 11.01
N ASP A 62 -3.59 -2.35 12.19
CA ASP A 62 -4.26 -1.41 13.11
C ASP A 62 -4.31 0.01 12.54
N ALA A 63 -3.42 0.33 11.60
CA ALA A 63 -3.51 1.52 10.77
C ALA A 63 -3.71 1.11 9.31
N CYS A 64 -4.67 1.74 8.63
CA CYS A 64 -4.93 1.54 7.20
C CYS A 64 -5.40 2.86 6.58
N LEU A 65 -4.81 3.24 5.44
CA LEU A 65 -5.26 4.41 4.68
C LEU A 65 -6.53 4.06 3.91
N GLU A 66 -7.44 5.04 3.79
CA GLU A 66 -8.69 4.88 3.03
C GLU A 66 -8.37 4.74 1.52
N SER A 67 -8.95 3.72 0.89
CA SER A 67 -8.54 3.27 -0.44
C SER A 67 -8.93 4.23 -1.57
N PHE A 68 -10.10 4.86 -1.52
CA PHE A 68 -10.55 5.77 -2.58
C PHE A 68 -9.73 7.06 -2.60
N THR A 69 -9.53 7.67 -1.44
CA THR A 69 -8.70 8.89 -1.29
C THR A 69 -7.26 8.61 -1.65
N LEU A 70 -6.67 7.50 -1.17
CA LEU A 70 -5.31 7.10 -1.55
C LEU A 70 -5.20 6.90 -3.08
N THR A 71 -6.07 6.09 -3.67
CA THR A 71 -6.03 5.77 -5.10
C THR A 71 -6.29 7.02 -5.95
N SER A 72 -7.20 7.91 -5.54
CA SER A 72 -7.43 9.17 -6.26
C SER A 72 -6.21 10.08 -6.26
N ALA A 73 -5.48 10.14 -5.15
CA ALA A 73 -4.25 10.92 -5.04
C ALA A 73 -3.13 10.30 -5.90
N LEU A 74 -2.99 8.97 -5.89
CA LEU A 74 -2.02 8.26 -6.75
C LEU A 74 -2.31 8.48 -8.23
N ALA A 75 -3.58 8.34 -8.63
CA ALA A 75 -4.02 8.55 -10.01
C ALA A 75 -3.71 9.97 -10.51
N SER A 76 -3.66 10.98 -9.63
CA SER A 76 -3.32 12.36 -10.01
C SER A 76 -1.84 12.59 -10.35
N ILE A 77 -0.96 11.64 -10.01
CA ILE A 77 0.51 11.76 -10.18
C ILE A 77 1.11 10.63 -11.03
N THR A 78 0.27 9.81 -11.67
CA THR A 78 0.66 8.72 -12.56
C THR A 78 0.05 8.94 -13.95
N GLU A 79 0.64 8.33 -14.97
CA GLU A 79 0.21 8.55 -16.36
C GLU A 79 -0.30 7.27 -17.06
N ARG A 80 0.16 6.10 -16.63
CA ARG A 80 -0.05 4.81 -17.32
C ARG A 80 -0.51 3.70 -16.40
N ILE A 81 -0.02 3.63 -15.16
CA ILE A 81 -0.38 2.55 -14.24
C ILE A 81 -1.82 2.72 -13.76
N GLY A 82 -2.57 1.60 -13.75
CA GLY A 82 -3.98 1.54 -13.33
C GLY A 82 -4.19 1.17 -11.87
#